data_AF-A0A6P0MP86-F1
#
_entry.id   AF-A0A6P0MP86-F1
#
_cell.length_a   1.000
_cell.length_b   1.000
_cell.length_c   1.000
_cell.angle_alpha   90.00
_cell.angle_beta   90.00
_cell.angle_gamma   90.00
#
_symmetry.space_group_name_H-M   'P 1'
#
loop_
_entity.id
_entity.type
_entity.pdbx_description
1 polymer ?
#
loop_
_entity_poly.entity_id
_entity_poly.type
_entity_poly.pdbx_seq_one_letter_code
_entity_poly.pdbx_strand_id
1 'polypeptide(L)' 'MSLLLIDTDIASFIFKGSDYADPYLPLLRDQELALSFMTVQDAWIAATALRHDLPLVTHNIKDFVGISNLQLVTPP' A
#
# COMPACT_ATOMS: atom_id res chain seq x y z
N MET A 1 19.49 -3.96 0.50
CA MET A 1 18.16 -4.17 1.08
C MET A 1 17.30 -2.97 0.74
N SER A 2 16.25 -3.15 -0.05
CA SER A 2 15.23 -2.14 -0.31
C SER A 2 13.89 -2.64 0.24
N LEU A 3 12.99 -1.69 0.55
CA LEU A 3 11.63 -2.02 0.96
C LEU A 3 10.75 -2.12 -0.28
N LEU A 4 10.17 -3.31 -0.52
CA LEU A 4 9.23 -3.55 -1.62
C LEU A 4 7.82 -3.68 -1.08
N LEU A 5 6.92 -2.84 -1.58
CA LEU A 5 5.49 -3.01 -1.35
C LEU A 5 4.98 -4.09 -2.31
N ILE A 6 4.39 -5.16 -1.76
CA ILE A 6 3.82 -6.26 -2.52
C ILE A 6 2.29 -6.24 -2.42
N ASP A 7 1.64 -6.81 -3.42
CA ASP A 7 0.19 -7.03 -3.41
C ASP A 7 -0.17 -8.27 -2.57
N THR A 8 -1.42 -8.30 -2.12
CA THR A 8 -2.04 -9.36 -1.32
C THR A 8 -2.08 -10.72 -2.03
N ASP A 9 -2.17 -10.74 -3.36
CA ASP A 9 -2.15 -11.97 -4.15
C ASP A 9 -0.74 -12.60 -4.20
N ILE A 10 0.30 -11.80 -4.43
CA ILE A 10 1.70 -12.22 -4.38
C ILE A 10 2.04 -12.77 -2.99
N ALA A 11 1.66 -12.04 -1.93
CA ALA A 11 1.81 -12.53 -0.56
C ALA A 11 1.08 -13.88 -0.37
N SER A 12 -0.14 -14.01 -0.89
CA SER A 12 -0.91 -15.24 -0.83
C SER A 12 -0.26 -16.40 -1.58
N PHE A 13 0.33 -16.18 -2.75
CA PHE A 13 1.05 -17.21 -3.51
C PHE A 13 2.25 -17.74 -2.73
N ILE A 14 3.00 -16.84 -2.09
CA ILE A 14 4.16 -17.20 -1.25
C ILE A 14 3.72 -18.03 -0.06
N PHE A 15 2.73 -17.58 0.72
CA PHE A 15 2.27 -18.31 1.91
C PHE A 15 1.63 -19.66 1.60
N LYS A 16 1.02 -19.80 0.42
CA LYS A 16 0.42 -21.06 -0.05
C LYS A 16 1.43 -22.01 -0.69
N GLY A 17 2.68 -21.59 -0.91
CA GLY A 17 3.67 -22.38 -1.63
C GLY A 17 3.22 -22.67 -3.07
N SER A 18 2.58 -21.71 -3.73
CA SER A 18 2.06 -21.88 -5.08
C SER A 18 3.13 -21.60 -6.13
N ASP A 19 3.13 -22.38 -7.23
CA ASP A 19 3.99 -22.16 -8.41
C ASP A 19 3.80 -20.76 -9.03
N TYR A 20 2.68 -20.08 -8.78
CA TYR A 20 2.49 -18.68 -9.17
C TYR A 20 3.49 -17.72 -8.50
N ALA A 21 4.11 -18.11 -7.38
CA ALA A 21 5.13 -17.33 -6.69
C ALA A 21 6.49 -17.36 -7.41
N ASP A 22 6.80 -18.43 -8.15
CA ASP A 22 8.12 -18.70 -8.75
C ASP A 22 8.72 -17.53 -9.53
N PRO A 23 7.99 -16.82 -10.42
CA PRO A 23 8.57 -15.70 -11.15
C PRO A 23 8.90 -14.50 -10.24
N TYR A 24 8.26 -14.37 -9.08
CA TYR A 24 8.45 -13.27 -8.15
C TYR A 24 9.61 -13.54 -7.16
N LEU A 25 9.84 -14.79 -6.77
CA LEU A 25 10.86 -15.15 -5.76
C LEU A 25 12.26 -14.55 -6.03
N PRO A 26 12.80 -14.51 -7.28
CA PRO A 26 14.08 -13.88 -7.54
C PRO A 26 14.11 -12.37 -7.31
N LEU A 27 12.97 -11.69 -7.48
CA LEU A 27 12.83 -10.24 -7.28
C LEU A 27 12.70 -9.87 -5.80
N LEU A 28 12.10 -10.77 -5.01
CA LEU A 28 11.80 -10.57 -3.60
C LEU A 28 12.93 -11.03 -2.68
N ARG A 29 13.84 -11.88 -3.17
CA ARG A 29 14.98 -12.39 -2.40
C ARG A 29 15.87 -11.23 -1.96
N ASP A 30 16.29 -11.28 -0.70
CA ASP A 30 17.16 -10.27 -0.06
C ASP A 30 16.55 -8.85 -0.03
N GLN A 31 15.21 -8.77 -0.01
CA GLN A 31 14.45 -7.53 0.17
C GLN A 31 13.61 -7.58 1.45
N GLU A 32 13.30 -6.40 1.99
CA GLU A 32 12.29 -6.27 3.02
C GLU A 32 10.93 -6.10 2.33
N LEU A 33 9.92 -6.87 2.74
CA LEU A 33 8.61 -6.88 2.09
C LEU A 33 7.59 -6.15 2.97
N ALA A 34 6.87 -5.21 2.37
CA ALA A 34 5.73 -4.53 2.99
C ALA A 34 4.43 -5.01 2.32
N LEU A 35 3.38 -5.16 3.12
CA LEU A 35 2.02 -5.41 2.65
C LEU A 35 1.12 -4.29 3.16
N SER A 36 0.29 -3.71 2.29
CA SER A 36 -0.70 -2.72 2.70
C SER A 36 -1.91 -3.41 3.34
N PHE A 37 -2.32 -2.92 4.51
CA PHE A 37 -3.59 -3.29 5.16
C PHE A 37 -4.71 -2.26 4.92
N MET A 38 -4.43 -1.26 4.09
CA MET A 38 -5.43 -0.28 3.66
C MET A 38 -6.35 -0.91 2.60
N THR A 39 -7.63 -0.49 2.55
CA THR A 39 -8.54 -0.94 1.50
C THR A 39 -8.09 -0.42 0.13
N VAL A 40 -8.42 -1.15 -0.95
CA VAL A 40 -8.08 -0.72 -2.31
C VAL A 40 -8.67 0.66 -2.61
N GLN A 41 -9.89 0.93 -2.14
CA GLN A 41 -10.57 2.21 -2.34
C GLN A 41 -9.82 3.36 -1.66
N ASP A 42 -9.43 3.20 -0.39
CA ASP A 42 -8.69 4.23 0.34
C ASP A 42 -7.32 4.50 -0.30
N ALA A 43 -6.62 3.46 -0.75
CA ALA A 43 -5.33 3.60 -1.43
C ALA A 43 -5.44 4.44 -2.71
N TRP A 44 -6.49 4.20 -3.52
CA TRP A 44 -6.74 5.00 -4.73
C TRP A 44 -7.12 6.44 -4.42
N ILE A 45 -7.90 6.69 -3.38
CA ILE A 45 -8.25 8.04 -2.94
C ILE A 45 -6.99 8.81 -2.52
N ALA A 46 -6.14 8.19 -1.69
CA ALA A 46 -4.88 8.78 -1.25
C ALA A 46 -3.93 9.05 -2.42
N ALA A 47 -3.77 8.08 -3.32
CA ALA A 47 -2.93 8.21 -4.51
C ALA A 47 -3.42 9.34 -5.44
N THR A 48 -4.74 9.48 -5.60
CA THR A 48 -5.34 10.55 -6.40
C THR A 48 -5.06 11.92 -5.78
N ALA A 49 -5.26 12.06 -4.47
CA ALA A 49 -4.97 13.30 -3.75
C ALA A 49 -3.48 13.69 -3.88
N LEU A 50 -2.56 12.74 -3.68
CA LEU A 50 -1.12 12.95 -3.84
C LEU A 50 -0.75 13.34 -5.28
N ARG A 51 -1.28 12.63 -6.28
CA ARG A 51 -0.97 12.88 -7.70
C ARG A 51 -1.37 14.28 -8.15
N HIS A 52 -2.46 14.80 -7.60
CA HIS A 52 -3.03 16.09 -7.98
C HIS A 52 -2.72 17.21 -7.00
N ASP A 53 -1.91 16.96 -5.96
CA ASP A 53 -1.59 17.92 -4.89
C ASP A 53 -2.84 18.52 -4.24
N LEU A 54 -3.82 17.66 -3.93
CA LEU A 54 -5.10 18.04 -3.33
C LEU A 54 -5.17 17.62 -1.86
N PRO A 55 -5.79 18.44 -0.98
CA PRO A 55 -6.11 18.01 0.37
C PRO A 55 -7.23 16.95 0.34
N LEU A 56 -7.08 15.93 1.17
CA LEU A 56 -8.11 14.92 1.39
C LEU A 56 -8.95 15.29 2.62
N VAL A 57 -10.23 15.60 2.36
CA VAL A 57 -11.23 15.79 3.41
C VAL A 57 -11.83 14.43 3.76
N THR A 58 -11.70 13.99 5.01
CA THR A 58 -12.23 12.67 5.44
C THR A 58 -12.59 12.65 6.92
N HIS A 59 -13.61 11.87 7.28
CA HIS A 59 -13.92 11.53 8.68
C HIS A 59 -13.04 10.40 9.22
N ASN A 60 -12.39 9.62 8.34
CA ASN A 60 -11.62 8.43 8.69
C ASN A 60 -10.11 8.71 8.71
N ILE A 61 -9.69 9.80 9.35
CA ILE A 61 -8.29 10.27 9.36
C ILE A 61 -7.31 9.15 9.70
N LYS A 62 -7.64 8.31 10.69
CA LYS A 62 -6.81 7.20 11.20
C LYS A 62 -6.31 6.26 10.08
N ASP A 63 -7.08 6.11 9.00
CA ASP A 63 -6.73 5.20 7.92
C ASP A 63 -5.64 5.83 7.03
N PHE A 64 -5.49 7.15 7.03
CA PHE A 64 -4.60 7.91 6.14
C PHE A 64 -3.39 8.57 6.83
N VAL A 65 -3.33 8.62 8.17
CA VAL A 65 -2.27 9.34 8.92
C VAL A 65 -0.84 8.90 8.54
N GLY A 66 -0.64 7.65 8.16
CA GLY A 66 0.68 7.11 7.81
C GLY A 66 1.18 7.50 6.41
N ILE A 67 0.35 8.13 5.58
CA ILE A 67 0.69 8.44 4.20
C ILE A 67 1.45 9.77 4.15
N SER A 68 2.75 9.66 3.88
CA SER A 68 3.63 10.83 3.75
C SER A 68 3.14 11.78 2.66
N ASN A 69 3.18 13.10 2.96
CA ASN A 69 2.77 14.19 2.08
C ASN A 69 1.27 14.29 1.77
N LEU A 70 0.42 13.43 2.34
CA LEU A 70 -1.03 13.55 2.17
C LEU A 70 -1.57 14.59 3.16
N GLN A 71 -2.08 15.70 2.63
CA GLN A 71 -2.69 16.75 3.45
C GLN A 71 -4.10 16.32 3.87
N LEU A 72 -4.30 16.10 5.17
CA LEU A 72 -5.58 15.67 5.73
C LEU A 72 -6.33 16.85 6.33
N VAL A 73 -7.58 17.00 5.94
CA VAL A 73 -8.49 18.03 6.46
C VAL A 73 -9.67 17.34 7.13
N THR A 74 -9.91 17.67 8.39
CA THR A 74 -11.10 17.23 9.12
C THR A 74 -11.94 18.44 9.51
N PRO A 75 -13.26 18.39 9.35
CA PRO A 75 -14.15 19.33 10.03
C PRO A 75 -13.97 19.20 11.55
N PRO A 76 -14.26 20.28 12.32
CA PRO A 76 -14.30 20.24 13.78
C PRO A 76 -15.38 19.30 14.32
#